data_AF-A0A9E5K7I0-F1
#
_entry.id   AF-A0A9E5K7I0-F1
#
_cell.length_a   1.000
_cell.length_b   1.000
_cell.length_c   1.000
_cell.angle_alpha   90.00
_cell.angle_beta   90.00
_cell.angle_gamma   90.00
#
_symmetry.space_group_name_H-M   'P 1'
#
loop_
_entity.id
_entity.type
_entity.pdbx_description
1 polymer ?
#
loop_
_entity_poly.entity_id
_entity_poly.type
_entity_poly.pdbx_seq_one_letter_code
_entity_poly.pdbx_strand_id
1 'polypeptide(L)'
;MLGVGALLRPKSIPTRRGTQAYECGEDPIGSAWVKFNIRFYVVAIIFIIFDVEVAAVLPVATQFKEAVLNGGAGLVFAELFLFIALLILGLIYCWVRGDLEWVKGVTLNAPKK
;
A
#
# COMPACT_ATOMS: atom_id res chain seq x y z
N MET A 1 3.01 -0.16 27.94
CA MET A 1 4.27 -0.89 28.22
C MET A 1 5.56 -0.13 27.89
N LEU A 2 5.53 0.89 27.02
CA LEU A 2 6.70 1.78 26.78
C LEU A 2 7.25 2.43 28.06
N GLY A 3 6.39 2.88 28.98
CA GLY A 3 6.81 3.55 30.22
C GLY A 3 7.53 2.63 31.23
N VAL A 4 7.03 1.42 31.44
CA VAL A 4 7.64 0.45 32.36
C VAL A 4 9.00 -0.03 31.84
N GLY A 5 9.11 -0.26 30.53
CA GLY A 5 10.38 -0.64 29.89
C GLY A 5 11.42 0.47 29.93
N ALA A 6 11.01 1.74 29.79
CA ALA A 6 11.91 2.88 29.95
C ALA A 6 12.41 3.06 31.39
N LEU A 7 11.59 2.69 32.39
CA LEU A 7 11.92 2.82 33.81
C LEU A 7 12.85 1.72 34.32
N LEU A 8 12.62 0.46 33.92
CA LEU A 8 13.39 -0.69 34.38
C LEU A 8 14.66 -0.95 33.57
N ARG A 9 14.81 -0.36 32.37
CA ARG A 9 15.96 -0.61 31.52
C ARG A 9 17.25 -0.01 32.13
N PRO A 10 18.35 -0.79 32.22
CA PRO A 10 19.65 -0.24 32.59
C PRO A 10 20.14 0.77 31.54
N LYS A 11 20.51 1.96 32.00
CA LYS A 11 21.12 2.99 31.16
C LYS A 11 22.58 2.63 30.89
N SER A 12 22.82 1.94 29.78
CA SER A 12 24.17 1.72 29.24
C SER A 12 24.71 3.00 28.59
N ILE A 13 26.01 3.26 28.73
CA ILE A 13 26.70 4.36 28.03
C ILE A 13 26.69 4.02 26.53
N PRO A 14 26.11 4.88 25.67
CA PRO A 14 26.05 4.60 24.24
C PRO A 14 27.48 4.56 23.66
N THR A 15 27.89 3.38 23.19
CA THR A 15 29.14 3.21 22.45
C THR A 15 28.85 3.34 20.96
N ARG A 16 29.80 3.92 20.19
CA ARG A 16 29.65 4.12 18.74
C ARG A 16 29.25 2.86 17.97
N ARG A 17 29.69 1.68 18.43
CA ARG A 17 29.34 0.38 17.82
C ARG A 17 27.92 -0.08 18.22
N GLY A 18 27.52 0.12 19.47
CA GLY A 18 26.20 -0.27 19.97
C GLY A 18 25.04 0.62 19.48
N THR A 19 25.34 1.76 18.88
CA THR A 19 24.35 2.68 18.29
C THR A 19 24.35 2.67 16.76
N GLN A 20 25.16 1.83 16.12
CA GLN A 20 25.11 1.66 14.67
C GLN A 20 23.94 0.77 14.25
N ALA A 21 23.40 1.04 13.05
CA ALA A 21 22.32 0.24 12.48
C ALA A 21 22.75 -1.17 12.07
N TYR A 22 24.05 -1.37 11.79
CA TYR A 22 24.63 -2.64 11.36
C TYR A 22 25.86 -2.98 12.20
N GLU A 23 26.03 -4.26 12.52
CA GLU A 23 27.20 -4.76 13.27
C GLU A 23 28.30 -5.32 12.35
N CYS A 24 28.00 -5.50 11.05
CA CYS A 24 28.90 -6.14 10.08
C CYS A 24 30.13 -5.31 9.68
N GLY A 25 30.33 -4.12 10.26
CA GLY A 25 31.55 -3.31 10.12
C GLY A 25 31.73 -2.60 8.77
N GLU A 26 30.82 -2.81 7.82
CA GLU A 26 30.74 -2.05 6.57
C GLU A 26 30.00 -0.73 6.87
N ASP A 27 30.69 0.40 6.73
CA ASP A 27 30.05 1.70 6.78
C ASP A 27 29.11 1.85 5.57
N PRO A 28 27.91 2.44 5.73
CA PRO A 28 27.00 2.63 4.61
C PRO A 28 27.62 3.56 3.57
N ILE A 29 27.80 3.06 2.35
CA ILE A 29 28.37 3.82 1.24
C ILE A 29 27.24 4.32 0.34
N GLY A 30 27.25 5.63 0.08
CA GLY A 30 26.31 6.26 -0.85
C GLY A 30 25.03 6.79 -0.21
N SER A 31 24.12 7.27 -1.06
CA SER A 31 22.83 7.83 -0.64
C SER A 31 21.79 6.73 -0.41
N ALA A 32 20.96 6.89 0.62
CA ALA A 32 19.77 6.06 0.81
C ALA A 32 18.71 6.25 -0.29
N TRP A 33 18.82 7.33 -1.08
CA TRP A 33 17.94 7.62 -2.21
C TRP A 33 18.44 6.92 -3.47
N VAL A 34 17.94 5.70 -3.68
CA VAL A 34 18.15 4.89 -4.88
C VAL A 34 16.91 4.94 -5.78
N LYS A 35 17.11 4.84 -7.09
CA LYS A 35 16.02 4.72 -8.07
C LYS A 35 15.35 3.35 -7.90
N PHE A 36 14.22 3.33 -7.20
CA PHE A 36 13.37 2.16 -7.13
C PHE A 36 12.51 2.01 -8.38
N ASN A 37 11.96 0.82 -8.58
CA ASN A 37 11.02 0.56 -9.66
C ASN A 37 9.74 1.39 -9.45
N ILE A 38 9.30 2.13 -10.47
CA ILE A 38 8.09 2.96 -10.41
C ILE A 38 6.82 2.16 -10.08
N ARG A 39 6.81 0.85 -10.33
CA ARG A 39 5.66 -0.04 -10.04
C ARG A 39 5.20 0.00 -8.58
N PHE A 40 6.11 0.19 -7.61
CA PHE A 40 5.73 0.36 -6.20
C PHE A 40 4.84 1.59 -5.99
N TYR A 41 5.12 2.67 -6.72
CA TYR A 41 4.35 3.92 -6.64
C TYR A 41 2.99 3.77 -7.34
N VAL A 42 2.94 3.08 -8.46
CA VAL A 42 1.68 2.79 -9.19
C VAL A 42 0.72 2.00 -8.30
N VAL A 43 1.20 0.95 -7.63
CA VAL A 43 0.38 0.17 -6.68
C VAL A 43 -0.11 1.04 -5.52
N ALA A 44 0.75 1.93 -4.99
CA ALA A 44 0.35 2.84 -3.90
C ALA A 44 -0.74 3.84 -4.34
N ILE A 45 -0.63 4.41 -5.54
CA ILE A 45 -1.67 5.32 -6.07
C ILE A 45 -2.98 4.57 -6.30
N ILE A 46 -2.94 3.39 -6.92
CA ILE A 46 -4.14 2.58 -7.16
C ILE A 46 -4.81 2.22 -5.84
N PHE A 47 -4.03 1.85 -4.81
CA PHE A 47 -4.54 1.59 -3.47
C PHE A 47 -5.25 2.81 -2.87
N ILE A 48 -4.67 4.01 -2.99
CA ILE A 48 -5.29 5.24 -2.47
C ILE A 48 -6.61 5.54 -3.18
N ILE A 49 -6.67 5.40 -4.51
CA ILE A 49 -7.90 5.62 -5.28
C ILE A 49 -8.97 4.62 -4.85
N PHE A 50 -8.61 3.33 -4.76
CA PHE A 50 -9.51 2.27 -4.31
C PHE A 50 -10.03 2.51 -2.88
N ASP A 51 -9.16 2.92 -1.96
CA ASP A 51 -9.52 3.18 -0.56
C ASP A 51 -10.51 4.35 -0.43
N VAL A 52 -10.28 5.44 -1.17
CA VAL A 52 -11.20 6.59 -1.20
C VAL A 52 -12.55 6.20 -1.77
N GLU A 53 -12.59 5.40 -2.83
CA GLU A 53 -13.83 4.91 -3.42
C GLU A 53 -14.61 4.00 -2.47
N VAL A 54 -13.94 3.11 -1.72
CA VAL A 54 -14.58 2.29 -0.67
C VAL A 54 -15.10 3.16 0.48
N ALA A 55 -14.36 4.17 0.90
CA ALA A 55 -14.83 5.13 1.91
C ALA A 55 -16.09 5.89 1.43
N ALA A 56 -16.17 6.21 0.13
CA ALA A 56 -17.33 6.84 -0.49
C ALA A 56 -18.58 5.96 -0.53
N VAL A 57 -18.46 4.63 -0.35
CA VAL A 57 -19.61 3.72 -0.23
C VAL A 57 -20.31 3.87 1.13
N LEU A 58 -19.61 4.32 2.18
CA LEU A 58 -20.17 4.37 3.54
C LEU A 58 -21.42 5.27 3.67
N PRO A 59 -21.46 6.51 3.14
CA PRO A 59 -22.67 7.34 3.20
C PRO A 59 -23.88 6.67 2.53
N VAL A 60 -23.67 6.09 1.35
CA VAL A 60 -24.71 5.37 0.60
C VAL A 60 -25.26 4.20 1.43
N ALA A 61 -24.38 3.45 2.11
CA ALA A 61 -24.78 2.36 2.99
C ALA A 61 -25.61 2.85 4.19
N THR A 62 -25.31 4.03 4.76
CA THR A 62 -26.07 4.58 5.90
C THR A 62 -27.47 5.06 5.52
N GLN A 63 -27.66 5.63 4.32
CA GLN A 63 -28.96 6.13 3.86
C GLN A 63 -29.80 5.06 3.15
N PHE A 64 -29.25 3.86 2.95
CA PHE A 64 -29.90 2.76 2.24
C PHE A 64 -31.32 2.46 2.76
N LYS A 65 -31.49 2.38 4.09
CA LYS A 65 -32.77 2.04 4.72
C LYS A 65 -33.86 3.09 4.43
N GLU A 66 -33.52 4.37 4.52
CA GLU A 66 -34.47 5.47 4.27
C GLU A 66 -34.82 5.56 2.77
N ALA A 67 -33.84 5.40 1.90
CA ALA A 67 -34.07 5.38 0.46
C ALA A 67 -34.97 4.24 0.01
N VAL A 68 -34.85 3.05 0.62
CA VAL A 68 -35.72 1.91 0.34
C VAL A 68 -37.16 2.18 0.78
N LEU A 69 -37.36 2.76 1.97
CA LEU A 69 -38.69 3.10 2.49
C LEU A 69 -39.40 4.16 1.63
N ASN A 70 -38.64 5.09 1.05
CA ASN A 70 -39.15 6.16 0.18
C ASN A 70 -39.32 5.74 -1.29
N GLY A 71 -39.18 4.44 -1.62
CA GLY A 71 -39.31 3.92 -2.99
C GLY A 71 -38.10 4.19 -3.91
N GLY A 72 -37.02 4.76 -3.38
CA GLY A 72 -35.78 5.06 -4.10
C GLY A 72 -34.77 3.90 -4.16
N ALA A 73 -35.17 2.69 -3.75
CA ALA A 73 -34.28 1.52 -3.67
C ALA A 73 -33.49 1.28 -4.97
N GLY A 74 -34.14 1.43 -6.13
CA GLY A 74 -33.51 1.20 -7.43
C GLY A 74 -32.35 2.15 -7.73
N LEU A 75 -32.46 3.43 -7.34
CA LEU A 75 -31.40 4.41 -7.55
C LEU A 75 -30.20 4.13 -6.66
N VAL A 76 -30.42 3.82 -5.39
CA VAL A 76 -29.34 3.50 -4.44
C VAL A 76 -28.61 2.21 -4.82
N PHE A 77 -29.34 1.19 -5.29
CA PHE A 77 -28.73 -0.02 -5.84
C PHE A 77 -27.91 0.26 -7.11
N ALA A 78 -28.42 1.10 -8.02
CA ALA A 78 -27.71 1.48 -9.22
C ALA A 78 -26.43 2.25 -8.91
N GLU A 79 -26.46 3.16 -7.93
CA GLU A 79 -25.30 3.93 -7.47
C GLU A 79 -24.26 3.01 -6.83
N LEU A 80 -24.65 2.13 -5.91
CA LEU A 80 -23.75 1.15 -5.29
C LEU A 80 -23.12 0.22 -6.35
N PHE A 81 -23.91 -0.25 -7.31
CA PHE A 81 -23.43 -1.07 -8.41
C PHE A 81 -22.43 -0.31 -9.30
N LEU A 82 -22.71 0.96 -9.61
CA LEU A 82 -21.82 1.82 -10.38
C LEU A 82 -20.45 1.96 -9.70
N PHE A 83 -20.43 2.23 -8.38
CA PHE A 83 -19.19 2.33 -7.61
C PHE A 83 -18.38 1.03 -7.67
N ILE A 84 -19.03 -0.12 -7.43
CA ILE A 84 -18.35 -1.42 -7.49
C ILE A 84 -17.87 -1.74 -8.91
N ALA A 85 -18.67 -1.43 -9.93
CA ALA A 85 -18.31 -1.66 -11.33
C ALA A 85 -17.09 -0.83 -11.75
N LEU A 86 -16.99 0.43 -11.32
CA LEU A 86 -15.82 1.29 -11.55
C LEU A 86 -14.56 0.70 -10.92
N LEU A 87 -14.62 0.24 -9.66
CA LEU A 87 -13.51 -0.41 -8.97
C LEU A 87 -13.00 -1.64 -9.74
N ILE A 88 -13.92 -2.51 -10.16
CA ILE A 88 -13.58 -3.73 -10.91
C ILE A 88 -12.97 -3.36 -12.26
N LEU A 89 -13.53 -2.38 -12.97
CA LEU A 89 -13.02 -1.93 -14.27
C LEU A 89 -11.58 -1.39 -14.15
N GLY A 90 -11.32 -0.57 -13.13
CA GLY A 90 -9.98 -0.05 -12.84
C GLY A 90 -8.97 -1.17 -12.55
N LEU A 91 -9.38 -2.18 -11.76
CA LEU A 91 -8.54 -3.34 -11.47
C LEU A 91 -8.25 -4.17 -12.72
N ILE A 92 -9.26 -4.45 -13.54
CA ILE A 92 -9.10 -5.19 -14.80
C ILE A 92 -8.14 -4.44 -15.72
N TYR A 93 -8.29 -3.12 -15.86
CA TYR A 93 -7.40 -2.31 -16.69
C TYR A 93 -5.93 -2.42 -16.25
N CYS A 94 -5.66 -2.32 -14.94
CA CYS A 94 -4.31 -2.43 -14.39
C CYS A 94 -3.73 -3.84 -14.57
N TRP A 95 -4.57 -4.87 -14.49
CA TRP A 95 -4.18 -6.26 -14.73
C TRP A 95 -3.81 -6.49 -16.19
N VAL A 96 -4.67 -6.10 -17.13
CA VAL A 96 -4.42 -6.28 -18.58
C VAL A 96 -3.15 -5.55 -19.02
N ARG A 97 -2.83 -4.41 -18.40
CA ARG A 97 -1.58 -3.68 -18.65
C ARG A 97 -0.33 -4.33 -18.05
N GLY A 98 -0.47 -5.33 -17.19
CA GLY A 98 0.65 -5.99 -16.53
C GLY A 98 1.34 -5.14 -15.46
N ASP A 99 0.70 -4.05 -15.01
CA ASP A 99 1.26 -3.17 -13.96
C ASP A 99 1.35 -3.90 -12.60
N LEU A 100 0.52 -4.93 -12.42
CA LEU A 100 0.50 -5.82 -11.24
C LEU A 100 1.54 -6.95 -11.31
N GLU A 101 2.21 -7.16 -12.44
CA GLU A 101 3.17 -8.25 -12.58
C GLU A 101 4.55 -7.88 -12.03
N TRP A 102 5.16 -8.80 -11.29
CA TRP A 102 6.50 -8.62 -10.74
C TRP A 102 7.58 -9.14 -11.69
N VAL A 103 8.66 -8.37 -11.84
CA VAL A 103 9.87 -8.84 -12.53
C VAL A 103 10.54 -9.88 -11.63
N LYS A 104 10.45 -11.16 -12.00
CA LYS A 104 11.31 -12.21 -11.42
C LYS A 104 12.72 -12.02 -11.98
N GLY A 105 13.72 -12.09 -11.11
CA GLY A 105 15.07 -11.57 -11.33
C GLY A 105 15.85 -12.07 -12.55
N VAL A 106 16.88 -11.29 -12.85
CA VAL A 106 17.96 -11.40 -13.85
C VAL A 106 18.11 -12.77 -14.52
N THR A 107 17.79 -12.85 -15.81
CA THR A 107 18.35 -13.87 -16.69
C THR A 107 19.86 -13.64 -16.81
N LEU A 108 20.66 -14.45 -16.13
CA LEU A 108 22.10 -14.47 -16.30
C LEU A 108 22.45 -15.10 -17.67
N ASN A 109 22.17 -14.39 -18.76
CA ASN A 109 22.85 -14.62 -20.03
C ASN A 109 24.21 -13.92 -19.96
N ALA A 110 25.13 -14.50 -19.18
CA ALA A 110 26.52 -14.13 -19.26
C ALA A 110 27.03 -14.56 -20.66
N PRO A 111 27.70 -13.67 -21.43
CA PRO A 111 28.35 -14.10 -22.66
C PRO A 111 29.41 -15.17 -22.31
N LYS A 112 29.31 -16.34 -22.94
CA LYS A 112 30.41 -17.31 -22.95
C LYS A 112 31.61 -16.61 -23.59
N LYS A 113 32.64 -16.34 -22.80
CA LYS A 113 34.00 -16.13 -23.30
C LYS A 113 34.72 -17.47 -23.30
#